data_AF-A0A917UZD3-F1
#
_entry.id   AF-A0A917UZD3-F1
#
_cell.length_a   1.000
_cell.length_b   1.000
_cell.length_c   1.000
_cell.angle_alpha   90.00
_cell.angle_beta   90.00
_cell.angle_gamma   90.00
#
_symmetry.space_group_name_H-M   'P 1'
#
loop_
_entity.id
_entity.type
_entity.pdbx_description
1 polymer ?
#
loop_
_entity_poly.entity_id
_entity_poly.type
_entity_poly.pdbx_seq_one_letter_code
_entity_poly.pdbx_strand_id
1 'polypeptide(L)'
;MAGDGCFLMYPQELATAVEYGASLIVLVVNNGMYGTIRMHQEREYPGRVSGTRLQGPDFVALAKAFGANGEKVEHAREFPLHSPALRLGAGWR
;
A
#
# COMPACT_ATOMS: atom_id res chain seq x y z
N MET A 1 1.67 -7.64 -3.06
CA MET A 1 0.65 -7.07 -2.15
C MET A 1 1.30 -6.82 -0.80
N ALA A 2 0.93 -5.74 -0.11
CA ALA A 2 1.45 -5.38 1.21
C ALA A 2 0.36 -4.73 2.07
N GLY A 3 0.48 -4.80 3.40
CA GLY A 3 -0.27 -3.89 4.29
C GLY A 3 0.39 -2.50 4.34
N ASP A 4 -0.35 -1.49 4.78
CA ASP A 4 0.15 -0.12 5.00
C ASP A 4 1.41 -0.08 5.89
N GLY A 5 1.41 -0.81 7.01
CA GLY A 5 2.55 -0.88 7.92
C GLY A 5 3.78 -1.55 7.30
N CYS A 6 3.59 -2.56 6.44
CA CYS A 6 4.70 -3.22 5.75
C CYS A 6 5.27 -2.34 4.63
N PHE A 7 4.38 -1.67 3.88
CA PHE A 7 4.79 -0.78 2.80
C PHE A 7 5.65 0.39 3.31
N LEU A 8 5.28 0.97 4.46
CA LEU A 8 6.01 2.07 5.08
C LEU A 8 7.40 1.70 5.62
N MET A 9 7.80 0.43 5.61
CA MET A 9 9.17 0.05 5.97
C MET A 9 10.18 0.45 4.89
N TYR A 10 9.78 0.39 3.61
CA TYR A 10 10.67 0.67 2.47
C TYR A 10 9.96 1.39 1.30
N PRO A 11 9.20 2.48 1.54
CA PRO A 11 8.49 3.19 0.47
C PRO A 11 9.45 3.81 -0.56
N GLN A 12 10.69 4.14 -0.15
CA GLN A 12 11.71 4.72 -1.01
C GLN A 12 12.15 3.80 -2.16
N GLU A 13 11.91 2.49 -2.07
CA GLU A 13 12.23 1.57 -3.18
C GLU A 13 11.36 1.81 -4.42
N LEU A 14 10.30 2.62 -4.32
CA LEU A 14 9.61 3.15 -5.49
C LEU A 14 10.54 4.02 -6.35
N ALA A 15 11.45 4.79 -5.75
CA ALA A 15 12.42 5.59 -6.51
C ALA A 15 13.35 4.67 -7.33
N THR A 16 13.83 3.59 -6.71
CA THR A 16 14.62 2.56 -7.40
C THR A 16 13.84 1.96 -8.57
N ALA A 17 12.59 1.57 -8.35
CA ALA A 17 11.76 0.99 -9.41
C ALA A 17 11.57 1.96 -10.59
N VAL A 18 11.37 3.25 -10.31
CA VAL A 18 11.23 4.31 -11.32
C VAL A 18 12.54 4.51 -12.09
N GLU A 19 13.68 4.61 -11.40
CA GLU A 19 15.01 4.78 -12.00
C GLU A 19 15.32 3.67 -13.02
N TYR A 20 15.00 2.43 -12.67
CA TYR A 20 15.25 1.27 -13.54
C TYR A 20 14.11 0.97 -14.52
N GLY A 21 13.03 1.77 -14.54
CA GLY A 21 11.87 1.52 -15.40
C GLY A 21 11.18 0.18 -15.13
N ALA A 22 11.22 -0.30 -13.88
CA ALA A 22 10.66 -1.58 -13.50
C ALA A 22 9.12 -1.55 -13.54
N SER A 23 8.52 -2.50 -14.25
CA SER A 23 7.06 -2.66 -14.31
C SER A 23 6.53 -3.39 -13.07
N LEU A 24 6.37 -2.65 -11.97
CA LEU A 24 5.88 -3.16 -10.69
C LEU A 24 4.47 -2.64 -10.39
N ILE A 25 3.64 -3.52 -9.82
CA ILE A 25 2.35 -3.16 -9.22
C ILE A 25 2.41 -3.46 -7.72
N VAL A 26 2.19 -2.43 -6.90
CA VAL A 26 2.11 -2.56 -5.44
C VAL A 26 0.69 -2.28 -4.98
N LEU A 27 -0.02 -3.33 -4.55
CA LEU A 27 -1.29 -3.19 -3.86
C LEU A 27 -1.05 -3.00 -2.35
N VAL A 28 -1.40 -1.82 -1.83
CA VAL A 28 -1.36 -1.49 -0.41
C VAL A 28 -2.75 -1.66 0.19
N VAL A 29 -2.92 -2.62 1.09
CA VAL A 29 -4.15 -2.78 1.89
C VAL A 29 -4.03 -1.89 3.12
N ASN A 30 -4.72 -0.75 3.09
CA ASN A 30 -4.66 0.25 4.13
C ASN A 30 -5.80 0.07 5.14
N ASN A 31 -5.50 -0.51 6.31
CA ASN A 31 -6.43 -0.63 7.43
C ASN A 31 -6.02 0.21 8.65
N GLY A 32 -4.95 1.01 8.55
CA GLY A 32 -4.48 1.90 9.62
C GLY A 32 -3.91 1.16 10.82
N MET A 33 -3.36 -0.05 10.64
CA MET A 33 -2.89 -0.87 11.76
C MET A 33 -1.93 -1.99 11.38
N TYR A 34 -1.10 -2.41 12.35
CA TYR A 34 -0.42 -3.70 12.28
C TYR A 34 -1.40 -4.85 12.55
N GLY A 35 -2.19 -5.21 11.52
CA GLY A 35 -3.34 -6.10 11.59
C GLY A 35 -3.10 -7.43 12.31
N THR A 36 -2.10 -8.20 11.89
CA THR A 36 -1.80 -9.51 12.50
C THR A 36 -1.37 -9.37 13.96
N ILE A 37 -0.56 -8.37 14.28
CA ILE A 37 -0.15 -8.10 15.67
C ILE A 37 -1.37 -7.74 16.51
N ARG A 38 -2.27 -6.89 16.00
CA ARG A 38 -3.51 -6.53 16.70
C ARG A 38 -4.40 -7.75 16.93
N MET A 39 -4.57 -8.61 15.93
CA MET A 39 -5.37 -9.83 16.05
C MET A 39 -4.85 -10.73 17.17
N HIS A 40 -3.53 -10.90 17.28
CA HIS A 40 -2.92 -11.65 18.39
C HIS A 40 -3.09 -10.93 19.73
N GLN A 41 -2.93 -9.60 19.77
CA GLN A 41 -3.16 -8.83 21.01
C GLN A 41 -4.58 -9.00 21.54
N GLU A 42 -5.60 -8.87 20.70
CA GLU A 42 -6.99 -8.97 21.14
C GLU A 42 -7.37 -10.39 21.54
N ARG A 43 -6.78 -11.41 20.90
CA ARG A 43 -7.01 -12.81 21.23
C ARG A 43 -6.35 -13.22 22.54
N GLU A 44 -5.07 -12.90 22.73
CA GLU A 44 -4.27 -13.36 23.88
C GLU A 44 -4.38 -12.40 25.08
N TYR A 45 -4.66 -11.12 24.84
CA TYR A 45 -4.74 -10.06 25.85
C TYR A 45 -5.94 -9.13 25.63
N PRO A 46 -7.18 -9.62 25.85
CA PRO A 46 -8.39 -8.84 25.62
C PRO A 46 -8.36 -7.47 26.30
N GLY A 47 -8.70 -6.42 25.55
CA GLY A 47 -8.69 -5.03 26.00
C GLY A 47 -7.32 -4.35 26.04
N ARG A 48 -6.22 -5.07 25.78
CA ARG A 48 -4.86 -4.53 25.83
C ARG A 48 -4.26 -4.27 24.45
N VAL A 49 -4.60 -3.12 23.89
CA VAL A 49 -4.04 -2.62 22.63
C VAL A 49 -2.74 -1.88 22.90
N SER A 50 -1.67 -2.23 22.18
CA SER A 50 -0.38 -1.53 22.30
C SER A 50 0.35 -1.43 20.98
N GLY A 51 0.70 -0.21 20.55
CA GLY A 51 1.60 0.04 19.42
C GLY A 51 1.13 -0.47 18.04
N THR A 52 -0.16 -0.80 17.88
CA THR A 52 -0.68 -1.40 16.65
C THR A 52 -1.49 -0.45 15.78
N ARG A 53 -1.81 0.77 16.26
CA ARG A 53 -2.47 1.79 15.46
C ARG A 53 -1.45 2.51 14.58
N LEU A 54 -1.77 2.69 13.31
CA LEU A 54 -0.96 3.43 12.35
C LEU A 54 -1.73 4.66 11.86
N GLN A 55 -0.99 5.75 11.66
CA GLN A 55 -1.42 6.87 10.83
C GLN A 55 -0.46 6.95 9.66
N GLY A 56 -0.90 6.46 8.50
CA GLY A 56 -0.13 6.51 7.26
C GLY A 56 -0.25 7.85 6.53
N PRO A 57 0.66 8.14 5.59
CA PRO A 57 0.55 9.28 4.70
C PRO A 57 -0.54 9.05 3.63
N ASP A 58 -0.77 10.05 2.78
CA ASP A 58 -1.45 9.82 1.51
C ASP A 58 -0.54 9.00 0.59
N PHE A 59 -0.86 7.71 0.43
CA PHE A 59 -0.09 6.77 -0.39
C PHE A 59 -0.10 7.11 -1.89
N VAL A 60 -1.17 7.75 -2.38
CA VAL A 60 -1.24 8.19 -3.79
C VAL A 60 -0.28 9.36 -4.01
N ALA A 61 -0.29 10.34 -3.10
CA ALA A 61 0.65 11.45 -3.15
C ALA A 61 2.10 10.97 -3.00
N LEU A 62 2.35 10.01 -2.09
CA LEU A 62 3.67 9.41 -1.89
C LEU A 62 4.19 8.70 -3.15
N ALA A 63 3.36 7.91 -3.82
CA ALA A 63 3.73 7.27 -5.09
C ALA A 63 4.11 8.30 -6.16
N LYS A 64 3.31 9.36 -6.31
CA LYS A 64 3.57 10.46 -7.24
C LYS A 64 4.87 11.20 -6.91
N ALA A 65 5.19 11.39 -5.64
CA ALA A 65 6.44 12.03 -5.21
C ALA A 65 7.69 11.25 -5.64
N PHE A 66 7.60 9.93 -5.78
CA PHE A 66 8.67 9.09 -6.31
C PHE A 66 8.67 8.94 -7.84
N GLY A 67 7.70 9.54 -8.55
CA GLY A 67 7.57 9.42 -10.00
C GLY A 67 6.75 8.21 -10.46
N ALA A 68 6.05 7.53 -9.56
CA ALA A 68 5.15 6.43 -9.88
C ALA A 68 3.69 6.88 -10.01
N ASN A 69 2.88 6.10 -10.72
CA ASN A 69 1.43 6.26 -10.71
C ASN A 69 0.85 5.75 -9.38
N GLY A 70 -0.25 6.36 -8.94
CA GLY A 70 -0.94 5.97 -7.70
C GLY A 70 -2.45 6.16 -7.84
N GLU A 71 -3.21 5.14 -7.43
CA GLU A 71 -4.66 5.12 -7.46
C GLU A 71 -5.21 4.66 -6.12
N LYS A 72 -6.34 5.23 -5.71
CA LYS A 72 -7.05 4.84 -4.49
C LYS A 72 -8.35 4.14 -4.86
N VAL A 73 -8.53 2.94 -4.34
CA VAL A 73 -9.78 2.16 -4.47
C VAL A 73 -10.49 2.21 -3.12
N GLU A 74 -11.70 2.74 -3.07
CA GLU A 74 -12.48 2.85 -1.83
C GLU A 74 -13.53 1.75 -1.74
N HIS A 75 -13.99 1.23 -2.88
CA HIS A 75 -15.01 0.19 -2.94
C HIS A 75 -14.56 -0.97 -3.82
N ALA A 76 -14.86 -2.21 -3.41
CA ALA A 76 -14.48 -3.42 -4.16
C ALA A 76 -14.97 -3.41 -5.62
N ARG A 77 -16.13 -2.79 -5.90
CA ARG A 77 -16.68 -2.62 -7.25
C ARG A 77 -15.81 -1.77 -8.19
N GLU A 78 -14.95 -0.92 -7.63
CA GLU A 78 -14.05 -0.04 -8.40
C GLU A 78 -12.80 -0.83 -8.84
N PHE A 79 -12.40 -1.86 -8.11
CA PHE A 79 -11.18 -2.62 -8.38
C PHE A 79 -11.09 -3.16 -9.84
N PRO A 80 -12.15 -3.72 -10.44
CA PRO A 80 -12.13 -4.11 -11.85
C PRO A 80 -11.99 -2.93 -12.83
N LEU A 81 -12.47 -1.73 -12.48
CA LEU A 81 -12.36 -0.51 -13.30
C LEU A 81 -10.93 0.03 -13.34
N HIS A 82 -10.14 -0.22 -12.29
CA HIS A 82 -8.72 0.12 -12.21
C HIS A 82 -7.80 -0.95 -12.84
N SER A 83 -8.36 -2.14 -13.13
CA SER A 83 -7.61 -3.24 -13.77
C SER A 83 -6.99 -2.94 -15.14
N PRO A 84 -7.50 -2.04 -16.00
CA PRO A 84 -6.84 -1.68 -17.25
C PRO A 84 -5.50 -0.95 -17.05
N ALA A 85 -5.41 -0.04 -16.05
CA ALA A 85 -4.15 0.60 -15.65
C ALA A 85 -3.15 -0.41 -15.06
N LEU A 86 -3.66 -1.48 -14.44
CA LEU A 86 -2.88 -2.61 -13.91
C LEU A 86 -2.51 -3.66 -14.98
N ARG A 87 -3.16 -3.68 -16.15
CA ARG A 87 -2.90 -4.65 -17.24
C ARG A 87 -1.89 -4.14 -18.26
N LEU A 88 -1.73 -2.83 -18.36
CA LEU A 88 -0.75 -2.22 -19.24
C LEU A 88 0.60 -2.16 -18.53
N GLY A 89 1.37 -3.24 -18.60
CA GLY A 89 2.84 -3.16 -18.61
C GLY A 89 3.37 -2.46 -19.87
N ALA A 90 2.63 -1.49 -20.39
CA ALA A 90 2.82 -0.87 -21.69
C ALA A 90 2.78 0.64 -21.54
N GLY A 91 3.97 1.25 -21.58
CA GLY A 91 4.11 2.70 -21.72
C GLY A 91 4.51 3.42 -20.45
N TRP A 92 5.66 3.07 -19.87
CA TRP A 92 6.43 4.04 -19.07
C TRP A 92 7.21 4.92 -20.06
N ARG A 93 6.50 5.76 -20.81
CA ARG A 93 7.00 6.91 -21.59
C ARG A 93 5.89 7.93 -21.73
#